data_AF-A0A7S2JNQ5-F1
#
_entry.id   AF-A0A7S2JNQ5-F1
#
_cell.length_a   1.000
_cell.length_b   1.000
_cell.length_c   1.000
_cell.angle_alpha   90.00
_cell.angle_beta   90.00
_cell.angle_gamma   90.00
#
_symmetry.space_group_name_H-M   'P 1'
#
loop_
_entity.id
_entity.type
_entity.pdbx_description
1 polymer ?
#
loop_
_entity_poly.entity_id
_entity_poly.type
_entity_poly.pdbx_seq_one_letter_code
_entity_poly.pdbx_strand_id
1 'polypeptide(L)'
;RKPCRPRAHPVTDAAIAQVVVRLGPAYSSKGLAAMASRTAWGDGTFGDDLPWGDKDFVVESVREDGDALEHASEELRSDPEVVLEAVRESGHALQYAAEALRHCKEVVLESVGKYGGALRYAAEELRGDREVVLRAVSQSGVALQYASAALLGDQEVVLQAVRQSPDA
;
A
#
# COMPACT_ATOMS: atom_id res chain seq x y z
N ARG A 1 -26.38 -31.25 -30.26
CA ARG A 1 -25.39 -30.38 -30.94
C ARG A 1 -24.88 -29.39 -29.89
N LYS A 2 -23.58 -29.43 -29.56
CA LYS A 2 -22.97 -28.65 -28.46
C LYS A 2 -22.95 -27.14 -28.81
N PRO A 3 -23.11 -26.20 -27.86
CA PRO A 3 -22.93 -24.79 -28.15
C PRO A 3 -21.44 -24.47 -28.29
N CYS A 4 -21.11 -23.73 -29.35
CA CYS A 4 -19.76 -23.24 -29.62
C CYS A 4 -19.31 -22.31 -28.50
N ARG A 5 -18.22 -22.65 -27.80
CA ARG A 5 -17.47 -21.67 -27.00
C ARG A 5 -16.95 -20.56 -27.93
N PRO A 6 -17.03 -19.27 -27.55
CA PRO A 6 -16.35 -18.24 -28.30
C PRO A 6 -14.83 -18.44 -28.17
N ARG A 7 -14.12 -18.24 -29.29
CA ARG A 7 -12.67 -18.28 -29.35
C ARG A 7 -12.12 -17.11 -28.52
N ALA A 8 -11.30 -17.41 -27.53
CA ALA A 8 -10.45 -16.42 -26.90
C ALA A 8 -9.45 -15.92 -27.95
N HIS A 9 -9.60 -14.67 -28.37
CA HIS A 9 -8.53 -13.97 -29.08
C HIS A 9 -7.53 -13.47 -28.04
N PRO A 10 -6.21 -13.69 -28.24
CA PRO A 10 -5.22 -13.06 -27.39
C PRO A 10 -5.38 -11.55 -27.55
N VAL A 11 -5.65 -10.85 -26.46
CA VAL A 11 -5.69 -9.39 -26.45
C VAL A 11 -4.31 -8.93 -26.88
N THR A 12 -4.20 -8.34 -28.06
CA THR A 12 -2.94 -7.82 -28.58
C THR A 12 -2.56 -6.59 -27.77
N ASP A 13 -1.27 -6.46 -27.46
CA ASP A 13 -0.62 -5.34 -26.77
C ASP A 13 -1.17 -3.94 -27.16
N ALA A 14 -1.60 -3.80 -28.42
CA ALA A 14 -2.16 -2.56 -28.98
C ALA A 14 -3.51 -2.14 -28.38
N ALA A 15 -4.38 -3.08 -28.00
CA ALA A 15 -5.67 -2.76 -27.39
C ALA A 15 -5.51 -2.34 -25.92
N ILE A 16 -4.58 -2.98 -25.22
CA ILE A 16 -4.14 -2.58 -23.87
C ILE A 16 -3.54 -1.18 -23.94
N ALA A 17 -2.68 -0.90 -24.93
CA ALA A 17 -2.09 0.41 -25.13
C ALA A 17 -3.12 1.53 -25.41
N GLN A 18 -4.22 1.26 -26.12
CA GLN A 18 -5.27 2.27 -26.33
C GLN A 18 -6.06 2.61 -25.06
N VAL A 19 -6.22 1.65 -24.15
CA VAL A 19 -6.81 1.87 -22.82
C VAL A 19 -5.84 2.65 -21.94
N VAL A 20 -4.53 2.32 -21.98
CA VAL A 20 -3.46 3.06 -21.29
C VAL A 20 -3.44 4.53 -21.71
N VAL A 21 -3.62 4.82 -23.00
CA VAL A 21 -3.62 6.20 -23.54
C VAL A 21 -4.81 7.02 -23.03
N ARG A 22 -5.92 6.39 -22.64
CA ARG A 22 -7.14 7.08 -22.18
C ARG A 22 -7.29 7.12 -20.66
N LEU A 23 -6.68 6.19 -19.93
CA LEU A 23 -6.76 6.08 -18.46
C LEU A 23 -5.59 6.73 -17.70
N GLY A 24 -4.60 7.29 -18.41
CA GLY A 24 -3.51 8.05 -17.80
C GLY A 24 -2.51 7.19 -17.01
N PRO A 25 -1.40 7.79 -16.54
CA PRO A 25 -0.24 7.08 -15.97
C PRO A 25 -0.49 6.39 -14.60
N ALA A 26 -1.72 6.40 -14.09
CA ALA A 26 -2.08 5.91 -12.76
C ALA A 26 -2.33 4.39 -12.68
N TYR A 27 -2.18 3.66 -13.78
CA TYR A 27 -2.46 2.23 -13.82
C TYR A 27 -1.20 1.42 -14.15
N SER A 28 -0.75 0.58 -13.20
CA SER A 28 0.33 -0.39 -13.41
C SER A 28 0.02 -1.26 -14.64
N SER A 29 1.04 -1.50 -15.45
CA SER A 29 0.98 -2.32 -16.68
C SER A 29 0.30 -3.69 -16.50
N LYS A 30 0.35 -4.27 -15.30
CA LYS A 30 -0.27 -5.55 -14.98
C LYS A 30 -1.63 -5.43 -14.27
N GLY A 31 -1.90 -4.36 -13.53
CA GLY A 31 -3.26 -4.01 -13.10
C GLY A 31 -4.19 -3.84 -14.30
N LEU A 32 -3.69 -3.22 -15.38
CA LEU A 32 -4.39 -3.17 -16.67
C LEU A 32 -4.50 -4.55 -17.34
N ALA A 33 -3.50 -5.42 -17.22
CA ALA A 33 -3.56 -6.78 -17.73
C ALA A 33 -4.60 -7.63 -16.97
N ALA A 34 -4.76 -7.43 -15.66
CA ALA A 34 -5.78 -8.06 -14.85
C ALA A 34 -7.20 -7.58 -15.23
N MET A 35 -7.37 -6.28 -15.48
CA MET A 35 -8.61 -5.73 -16.03
C MET A 35 -8.92 -6.28 -17.43
N ALA A 36 -7.91 -6.35 -18.30
CA ALA A 36 -8.03 -6.90 -19.65
C ALA A 36 -8.37 -8.40 -19.65
N SER A 37 -7.99 -9.12 -18.59
CA SER A 37 -8.28 -10.55 -18.41
C SER A 37 -9.68 -10.79 -17.83
N ARG A 38 -10.21 -9.85 -17.01
CA ARG A 38 -11.56 -9.89 -16.43
C ARG A 38 -12.65 -9.36 -17.36
N THR A 39 -12.31 -8.46 -18.29
CA THR A 39 -13.24 -7.95 -19.29
C THR A 39 -13.28 -8.87 -20.52
N ALA A 40 -14.26 -9.78 -20.56
CA ALA A 40 -14.90 -10.04 -21.85
C ALA A 40 -15.63 -8.75 -22.21
N TRP A 41 -15.11 -8.01 -23.19
CA TRP A 41 -15.64 -6.71 -23.62
C TRP A 41 -17.08 -6.88 -24.13
N GLY A 42 -18.05 -6.80 -23.23
CA GLY A 42 -19.43 -6.47 -23.52
C GLY A 42 -19.50 -4.96 -23.78
N ASP A 43 -19.99 -4.63 -24.97
CA ASP A 43 -20.61 -3.37 -25.44
C ASP A 43 -20.02 -1.98 -25.15
N GLY A 44 -18.90 -1.83 -24.43
CA GLY A 44 -18.13 -0.59 -24.42
C GLY A 44 -18.75 0.56 -23.63
N THR A 45 -19.71 0.30 -22.74
CA THR A 45 -20.08 1.25 -21.70
C THR A 45 -19.09 1.10 -20.54
N PHE A 46 -18.14 2.04 -20.44
CA PHE A 46 -17.44 2.31 -19.18
C PHE A 46 -18.51 2.73 -18.18
N GLY A 47 -19.05 1.76 -17.42
CA GLY A 47 -19.87 2.07 -16.26
C GLY A 47 -19.03 2.87 -15.27
N ASP A 48 -19.65 3.85 -14.61
CA ASP A 48 -19.02 4.76 -13.64
C ASP A 48 -18.45 4.06 -12.39
N ASP A 49 -18.42 2.73 -12.36
CA ASP A 49 -17.86 1.89 -11.32
C ASP A 49 -16.34 1.75 -11.51
N LEU A 50 -15.60 2.69 -10.92
CA LEU A 50 -14.14 2.63 -10.86
C LEU A 50 -13.70 1.31 -10.18
N PRO A 51 -12.73 0.58 -10.76
CA PRO A 51 -12.29 -0.75 -10.27
C PRO A 51 -11.64 -0.72 -8.88
N TRP A 52 -11.39 0.47 -8.35
CA TRP A 52 -10.87 0.71 -7.01
C TRP A 52 -11.87 0.49 -5.87
N GLY A 53 -13.12 0.13 -6.20
CA GLY A 53 -14.10 -0.42 -5.26
C GLY A 53 -14.01 -1.94 -5.08
N ASP A 54 -13.32 -2.65 -5.99
CA ASP A 54 -13.19 -4.11 -5.92
C ASP A 54 -11.98 -4.53 -5.09
N LYS A 55 -12.23 -5.22 -3.98
CA LYS A 55 -11.18 -5.74 -3.09
C LYS A 55 -10.13 -6.56 -3.83
N ASP A 56 -10.55 -7.49 -4.70
CA ASP A 56 -9.61 -8.35 -5.45
C ASP A 56 -8.72 -7.56 -6.40
N PHE A 57 -9.24 -6.48 -7.00
CA PHE A 57 -8.48 -5.62 -7.89
C PHE A 57 -7.46 -4.78 -7.11
N VAL A 58 -7.89 -4.20 -5.98
CA VAL A 58 -7.00 -3.43 -5.11
C VAL A 58 -5.90 -4.32 -4.53
N VAL A 59 -6.22 -5.52 -4.05
CA VAL A 59 -5.22 -6.48 -3.52
C VAL A 59 -4.18 -6.86 -4.59
N GLU A 60 -4.60 -7.07 -5.83
CA GLU A 60 -3.66 -7.37 -6.91
C GLU A 60 -2.78 -6.16 -7.24
N SER A 61 -3.34 -4.95 -7.19
CA SER A 61 -2.62 -3.71 -7.45
C SER A 61 -1.60 -3.39 -6.36
N VAL A 62 -1.99 -3.50 -5.08
CA VAL A 62 -1.09 -3.21 -3.94
C VAL A 62 0.05 -4.21 -3.81
N ARG A 63 -0.09 -5.40 -4.38
CA ARG A 63 0.98 -6.41 -4.48
C ARG A 63 2.09 -6.04 -5.44
N GLU A 64 1.81 -5.15 -6.39
CA GLU A 64 2.80 -4.67 -7.34
C GLU A 64 3.34 -3.30 -6.96
N ASP A 65 2.43 -2.45 -6.49
CA ASP A 65 2.72 -1.10 -6.05
C ASP A 65 1.89 -0.81 -4.80
N GLY A 66 2.52 -0.88 -3.62
CA GLY A 66 1.85 -0.64 -2.36
C GLY A 66 1.22 0.76 -2.25
N ASP A 67 1.68 1.73 -3.06
CA ASP A 67 1.12 3.08 -3.09
C ASP A 67 -0.22 3.15 -3.85
N ALA A 68 -0.58 2.10 -4.60
CA ALA A 68 -1.88 1.95 -5.25
C ALA A 68 -3.07 2.03 -4.27
N LEU A 69 -2.82 1.81 -2.97
CA LEU A 69 -3.81 2.00 -1.91
C LEU A 69 -4.40 3.42 -1.89
N GLU A 70 -3.71 4.43 -2.44
CA GLU A 70 -4.19 5.80 -2.50
C GLU A 70 -5.46 5.99 -3.33
N HIS A 71 -5.67 5.12 -4.33
CA HIS A 71 -6.82 5.17 -5.22
C HIS A 71 -7.98 4.30 -4.73
N ALA A 72 -7.73 3.39 -3.78
CA ALA A 72 -8.74 2.51 -3.22
C ALA A 72 -9.85 3.30 -2.51
N SER A 73 -11.06 2.75 -2.51
CA SER A 73 -12.19 3.33 -1.77
C SER A 73 -11.88 3.44 -0.27
N GLU A 74 -12.54 4.37 0.43
CA GLU A 74 -12.34 4.57 1.88
C GLU A 74 -12.64 3.29 2.69
N GLU A 75 -13.59 2.48 2.23
CA GLU A 75 -13.93 1.19 2.81
C GLU A 75 -12.74 0.22 2.74
N LEU A 76 -12.09 0.11 1.58
CA LEU A 76 -10.93 -0.76 1.39
C LEU A 76 -9.67 -0.22 2.07
N ARG A 77 -9.51 1.10 2.16
CA ARG A 77 -8.45 1.74 2.96
C ARG A 77 -8.62 1.54 4.46
N SER A 78 -9.83 1.18 4.88
CA SER A 78 -10.16 0.79 6.26
C SER A 78 -10.13 -0.72 6.47
N ASP A 79 -9.96 -1.51 5.40
CA ASP A 79 -9.83 -2.97 5.48
C ASP A 79 -8.39 -3.35 5.88
N PRO A 80 -8.18 -3.96 7.05
CA PRO A 80 -6.85 -4.31 7.52
C PRO A 80 -6.16 -5.32 6.60
N GLU A 81 -6.87 -6.21 5.91
CA GLU A 81 -6.25 -7.20 5.01
C GLU A 81 -5.61 -6.51 3.81
N VAL A 82 -6.33 -5.57 3.19
CA VAL A 82 -5.85 -4.83 2.02
C VAL A 82 -4.68 -3.94 2.40
N VAL A 83 -4.79 -3.23 3.53
CA VAL A 83 -3.71 -2.37 4.03
C VAL A 83 -2.48 -3.18 4.42
N LEU A 84 -2.64 -4.35 5.05
CA LEU A 84 -1.51 -5.21 5.40
C LEU A 84 -0.79 -5.73 4.15
N GLU A 85 -1.51 -6.13 3.10
CA GLU A 85 -0.89 -6.51 1.83
C GLU A 85 -0.11 -5.33 1.22
N ALA A 86 -0.68 -4.13 1.23
CA ALA A 86 -0.01 -2.92 0.73
C ALA A 86 1.25 -2.57 1.54
N VAL A 87 1.16 -2.66 2.87
CA VAL A 87 2.25 -2.40 3.81
C VAL A 87 3.39 -3.41 3.66
N ARG A 88 3.07 -4.68 3.38
CA ARG A 88 4.05 -5.75 3.15
C ARG A 88 4.94 -5.46 1.95
N GLU A 89 4.37 -4.88 0.90
CA GLU A 89 5.09 -4.42 -0.28
C GLU A 89 5.78 -3.08 -0.04
N SER A 90 5.02 -2.04 0.31
CA SER A 90 5.51 -0.69 0.58
C SER A 90 5.18 -0.26 2.01
N GLY A 91 6.20 -0.14 2.86
CA GLY A 91 6.01 0.38 4.22
C GLY A 91 5.51 1.84 4.27
N HIS A 92 5.55 2.56 3.13
CA HIS A 92 4.97 3.90 2.98
C HIS A 92 3.44 3.89 2.81
N ALA A 93 2.85 2.76 2.41
CA ALA A 93 1.41 2.63 2.15
C ALA A 93 0.54 2.97 3.38
N LEU A 94 1.11 2.90 4.59
CA LEU A 94 0.46 3.33 5.84
C LEU A 94 -0.04 4.78 5.77
N GLN A 95 0.57 5.65 4.96
CA GLN A 95 0.12 7.04 4.78
C GLN A 95 -1.26 7.15 4.13
N TYR A 96 -1.66 6.12 3.39
CA TYR A 96 -2.96 6.03 2.72
C TYR A 96 -3.95 5.20 3.54
N ALA A 97 -3.52 4.40 4.50
CA ALA A 97 -4.42 3.69 5.39
C ALA A 97 -5.38 4.66 6.12
N ALA A 98 -6.58 4.18 6.44
CA ALA A 98 -7.53 4.90 7.26
C ALA A 98 -6.94 5.20 8.64
N GLU A 99 -7.39 6.28 9.27
CA GLU A 99 -6.91 6.72 10.59
C GLU A 99 -7.03 5.61 11.64
N ALA A 100 -8.14 4.87 11.64
CA ALA A 100 -8.36 3.73 12.53
C ALA A 100 -7.23 2.69 12.48
N LEU A 101 -6.69 2.40 11.29
CA LEU A 101 -5.59 1.45 11.12
C LEU A 101 -4.23 2.03 11.51
N ARG A 102 -4.07 3.35 11.50
CA ARG A 102 -2.86 4.03 12.03
C ARG A 102 -2.79 3.98 13.55
N HIS A 103 -3.92 3.75 14.22
CA HIS A 103 -3.97 3.43 15.65
C HIS A 103 -3.75 1.94 15.92
N CYS A 104 -3.76 1.08 14.89
CA CYS A 104 -3.51 -0.35 15.06
C CYS A 104 -2.00 -0.62 15.15
N LYS A 105 -1.56 -0.96 16.37
CA LYS A 105 -0.16 -1.32 16.65
C LYS A 105 0.41 -2.38 15.71
N GLU A 106 -0.37 -3.41 15.38
CA GLU A 106 0.07 -4.51 14.50
C GLU A 106 0.41 -4.01 13.08
N VAL A 107 -0.48 -3.23 12.46
CA VAL A 107 -0.27 -2.67 11.11
C VAL A 107 0.93 -1.71 11.09
N VAL A 108 1.06 -0.89 12.14
CA VAL A 108 2.19 0.03 12.29
C VAL A 108 3.49 -0.74 12.48
N LEU A 109 3.53 -1.80 13.29
CA LEU A 109 4.72 -2.62 13.52
C LEU A 109 5.24 -3.28 12.24
N GLU A 110 4.34 -3.77 11.40
CA GLU A 110 4.69 -4.31 10.07
C GLU A 110 5.25 -3.21 9.17
N SER A 111 4.62 -2.03 9.17
CA SER A 111 5.05 -0.87 8.38
C SER A 111 6.43 -0.37 8.78
N VAL A 112 6.68 -0.17 10.09
CA VAL A 112 7.98 0.29 10.58
C VAL A 112 9.07 -0.77 10.42
N GLY A 113 8.71 -2.05 10.41
CA GLY A 113 9.63 -3.14 10.12
C GLY A 113 10.14 -3.12 8.68
N LYS A 114 9.30 -2.68 7.74
CA LYS A 114 9.69 -2.49 6.33
C LYS A 114 10.37 -1.15 6.11
N TYR A 115 9.73 -0.08 6.57
CA TYR A 115 10.18 1.29 6.41
C TYR A 115 10.18 2.02 7.75
N GLY A 116 11.35 2.22 8.36
CA GLY A 116 11.45 2.86 9.68
C GLY A 116 10.81 4.26 9.74
N GLY A 117 10.82 5.00 8.62
CA GLY A 117 10.16 6.30 8.52
C GLY A 117 8.62 6.25 8.56
N ALA A 118 8.00 5.07 8.48
CA ALA A 118 6.54 4.90 8.55
C ALA A 118 5.98 5.38 9.90
N LEU A 119 6.84 5.44 10.92
CA LEU A 119 6.50 5.97 12.25
C LEU A 119 5.88 7.37 12.19
N ARG A 120 6.20 8.19 11.18
CA ARG A 120 5.62 9.52 10.99
C ARG A 120 4.11 9.51 10.72
N TYR A 121 3.59 8.40 10.19
CA TYR A 121 2.17 8.23 9.84
C TYR A 121 1.40 7.47 10.92
N ALA A 122 2.10 6.87 11.89
CA ALA A 122 1.48 6.24 13.03
C ALA A 122 0.79 7.28 13.92
N ALA A 123 -0.23 6.82 14.66
CA ALA A 123 -0.89 7.63 15.66
C ALA A 123 0.09 8.13 16.74
N GLU A 124 -0.19 9.29 17.33
CA GLU A 124 0.68 9.92 18.32
C GLU A 124 0.95 9.01 19.52
N GLU A 125 -0.04 8.23 19.95
CA GLU A 125 0.09 7.27 21.04
C GLU A 125 1.11 6.17 20.71
N LEU A 126 1.14 5.69 19.47
CA LEU A 126 2.10 4.67 19.01
C LEU A 126 3.49 5.24 18.78
N ARG A 127 3.60 6.54 18.45
CA ARG A 127 4.89 7.26 18.42
C ARG A 127 5.50 7.43 19.82
N GLY A 128 4.69 7.28 20.87
CA GLY A 128 5.11 7.17 22.26
C GLY A 128 5.32 5.73 22.74
N ASP A 129 4.99 4.72 21.95
CA ASP A 129 5.18 3.32 22.31
C ASP A 129 6.64 2.92 22.07
N ARG A 130 7.31 2.54 23.16
CA ARG A 130 8.72 2.16 23.15
C ARG A 130 9.00 1.01 22.18
N GLU A 131 8.13 0.03 22.07
CA GLU A 131 8.31 -1.13 21.19
C GLU A 131 8.27 -0.74 19.71
N VAL A 132 7.30 0.12 19.36
CA VAL A 132 7.12 0.61 17.99
C VAL A 132 8.31 1.47 17.58
N VAL A 133 8.72 2.41 18.44
CA VAL A 133 9.86 3.29 18.17
C VAL A 133 11.16 2.50 18.09
N LEU A 134 11.39 1.54 18.99
CA LEU A 134 12.61 0.73 18.98
C LEU A 134 12.70 -0.11 17.71
N ARG A 135 11.58 -0.65 17.21
CA ARG A 135 11.55 -1.36 15.92
C ARG A 135 11.79 -0.43 14.73
N ALA A 136 11.22 0.77 14.74
CA ALA A 136 11.45 1.79 13.72
C ALA A 136 12.93 2.24 13.68
N VAL A 137 13.51 2.49 14.86
CA VAL A 137 14.91 2.90 15.04
C VAL A 137 15.89 1.78 14.67
N SER A 138 15.56 0.52 15.00
CA SER A 138 16.33 -0.65 14.53
C SER A 138 16.43 -0.70 13.01
N GLN A 139 15.35 -0.30 12.33
CA GLN A 139 15.30 -0.30 10.86
C GLN A 139 15.95 0.95 10.26
N SER A 140 15.78 2.11 10.90
CA SER A 140 16.34 3.37 10.42
C SER A 140 16.56 4.34 11.58
N GLY A 141 17.81 4.73 11.86
CA GLY A 141 18.14 5.63 12.96
C GLY A 141 17.43 6.99 12.85
N VAL A 142 17.20 7.47 11.63
CA VAL A 142 16.46 8.72 11.38
C VAL A 142 14.98 8.65 11.79
N ALA A 143 14.41 7.46 12.00
CA ALA A 143 13.05 7.32 12.50
C ALA A 143 12.87 7.94 13.89
N LEU A 144 13.96 8.07 14.66
CA LEU A 144 13.96 8.69 15.98
C LEU A 144 13.39 10.11 15.95
N GLN A 145 13.58 10.88 14.87
CA GLN A 145 13.03 12.24 14.75
C GLN A 145 11.49 12.28 14.80
N TYR A 146 10.84 11.15 14.51
CA TYR A 146 9.40 10.99 14.58
C TYR A 146 8.93 10.39 15.91
N ALA A 147 9.82 9.98 16.82
CA ALA A 147 9.40 9.53 18.14
C ALA A 147 8.76 10.68 18.96
N SER A 148 7.97 10.32 19.97
CA SER A 148 7.50 11.30 20.95
C SER A 148 8.67 11.92 21.74
N ALA A 149 8.50 13.15 22.21
CA ALA A 149 9.51 13.84 23.02
C ALA A 149 9.90 13.06 24.29
N ALA A 150 8.99 12.23 24.82
CA ALA A 150 9.26 11.37 25.97
C ALA A 150 10.33 10.30 25.67
N LEU A 151 10.31 9.71 24.47
CA LEU A 151 11.25 8.67 24.05
C LEU A 151 12.55 9.24 23.47
N LEU A 152 12.56 10.50 23.02
CA LEU A 152 13.78 11.18 22.61
C LEU A 152 14.80 11.33 23.75
N GLY A 153 14.35 11.31 25.01
CA GLY A 153 15.21 11.30 26.19
C GLY A 153 15.62 9.89 26.66
N ASP A 154 15.08 8.82 26.06
CA ASP A 154 15.43 7.45 26.44
C ASP A 154 16.81 7.10 25.86
N GLN A 155 17.76 6.93 26.77
CA GLN A 155 19.14 6.64 26.42
C GLN A 155 19.28 5.36 25.59
N GLU A 156 18.45 4.34 25.80
CA GLU A 156 18.52 3.09 25.04
C GLU A 156 18.11 3.30 23.59
N VAL A 157 17.00 4.02 23.38
CA VAL A 157 16.46 4.31 22.04
C VAL A 157 17.43 5.19 21.25
N VAL A 158 17.98 6.24 21.89
CA VAL A 158 18.94 7.15 21.27
C VAL A 158 20.24 6.42 20.92
N LEU A 159 20.78 5.60 21.83
CA LEU A 159 21.99 4.81 21.56
C LEU A 159 21.79 3.85 20.38
N GLN A 160 20.61 3.26 20.26
CA GLN A 160 20.30 2.37 19.15
C GLN A 160 20.21 3.13 17.82
N ALA A 161 19.63 4.33 17.82
CA ALA A 161 19.56 5.19 16.63
C ALA A 161 20.94 5.59 16.13
N VAL A 162 21.81 6.04 17.03
CA VAL A 162 23.19 6.43 16.71
C VAL A 162 23.99 5.25 16.16
N ARG A 163 23.74 4.02 16.65
CA ARG A 163 24.38 2.81 16.12
C ARG A 163 23.96 2.51 14.68
N GLN A 164 22.69 2.74 14.34
CA GLN A 164 22.18 2.48 12.98
C GLN A 164 22.50 3.59 11.99
N SER A 165 22.54 4.84 12.45
CA SER A 165 22.82 5.99 11.62
C SER A 165 23.82 6.89 12.34
N PRO A 166 25.13 6.67 12.17
CA PRO A 166 26.15 7.50 12.82
C PRO A 166 26.16 8.95 12.30
N ASP A 167 25.50 9.21 11.17
CA ASP A 167 25.35 10.54 10.56
C ASP A 167 24.05 11.27 10.96
N ALA A 168 23.18 10.63 11.77
CA ALA A 168 21.88 11.18 12.18
C ALA A 168 21.94 12.00 13.48
#